data_AF-A0A3L7SHT2-F1
#
_entry.id   AF-A0A3L7SHT2-F1
#
_cell.length_a   1.000
_cell.length_b   1.000
_cell.length_c   1.000
_cell.angle_alpha   90.00
_cell.angle_beta   90.00
_cell.angle_gamma   90.00
#
_symmetry.space_group_name_H-M   'P 1'
#
loop_
_entity.id
_entity.type
_entity.pdbx_description
1 polymer ?
#
loop_
_entity_poly.entity_id
_entity_poly.type
_entity_poly.pdbx_seq_one_letter_code
_entity_poly.pdbx_strand_id
1 'polypeptide(L)'
;MSSDLRKISWLAVALLVVLRISIGWHLFYEGLWKLGTQKTATPWTAEGYLKNSTGPLRTTFRKMTGDENDLKWLDYDTMSAKWDTWRDRFVKHYKVEQNKVDRLLDGPEAGFKVALSELPAGFDFEEAVKGAGVAKGAIKYDEKNKQLVVDGKLHLLPSEQAKLLEAINSAKAKSDQEASFQNLLKSLSTVSKQSSRLSYRERLAAMLKGDPERVGIVQKAKKEGDPDQVVVVGEVKYYQDLIARYEANYAKAKTKFEWDHLERQWWDLQKTRRTLVGPVQSLEKDLHDEASKLLSPEQLAAGPVPAAVTEMSQINSRTMWSLTIFGLLLILGLFTRLSALGASGLLLLFYLAMPPWPGVQEIPSVEHNLFVNKIFVELMALLAIAAMPSGKWFGLDAAVSALLNRRKKPEKA
;
A
#
# COMPACT_ATOMS: atom_id res chain seq x y z
N MET A 1 -40.59 -47.86 27.60
CA MET A 1 -40.87 -46.48 27.15
C MET A 1 -39.66 -46.00 26.37
N SER A 2 -39.58 -46.32 25.07
CA SER A 2 -38.49 -45.85 24.22
C SER A 2 -38.69 -44.36 23.97
N SER A 3 -38.07 -43.51 24.79
CA SER A 3 -37.95 -42.09 24.49
C SER A 3 -37.26 -41.97 23.14
N ASP A 4 -38.00 -41.56 22.13
CA ASP A 4 -37.49 -41.33 20.78
C ASP A 4 -36.42 -40.24 20.87
N LEU A 5 -35.14 -40.65 20.90
CA LEU A 5 -33.93 -39.81 21.02
C LEU A 5 -33.82 -38.73 19.91
N ARG A 6 -34.79 -38.70 18.99
CA ARG A 6 -34.87 -37.82 17.81
C ARG A 6 -35.77 -36.60 18.00
N LYS A 7 -36.43 -36.43 19.15
CA LYS A 7 -37.27 -35.24 19.40
C LYS A 7 -36.41 -34.07 19.90
N ILE A 8 -36.10 -33.14 19.00
CA ILE A 8 -35.44 -31.87 19.33
C ILE A 8 -36.44 -30.98 20.06
N SER A 9 -36.07 -30.46 21.23
CA SER A 9 -36.94 -29.57 22.01
C SER A 9 -37.16 -28.23 21.30
N TRP A 10 -38.29 -27.56 21.57
CA TRP A 10 -38.55 -26.22 21.03
C TRP A 10 -37.50 -25.19 21.45
N LEU A 11 -36.97 -25.34 22.67
CA LEU A 11 -35.87 -24.51 23.14
C LEU A 11 -34.60 -24.73 22.30
N ALA A 12 -34.25 -25.98 21.99
CA ALA A 12 -33.09 -26.28 21.14
C ALA A 12 -33.27 -25.72 19.73
N VAL A 13 -34.45 -25.85 19.13
CA VAL A 13 -34.78 -25.21 17.83
C VAL A 13 -34.59 -23.70 17.90
N ALA A 14 -35.15 -23.05 18.92
CA ALA A 14 -35.04 -21.60 19.11
C ALA A 14 -33.58 -21.15 19.26
N LEU A 15 -32.79 -21.82 20.11
CA LEU A 15 -31.38 -21.51 20.33
C LEU A 15 -30.54 -21.69 19.06
N LEU A 16 -30.81 -22.72 18.25
CA LEU A 16 -30.09 -22.93 16.98
C LEU A 16 -30.42 -21.88 15.93
N VAL A 17 -31.68 -21.43 15.89
CA VAL A 17 -32.10 -20.33 15.00
C VAL A 17 -31.44 -19.02 15.45
N VAL A 18 -31.45 -18.73 16.76
CA VAL A 18 -30.77 -17.56 17.32
C VAL A 18 -29.29 -17.61 17.02
N LEU A 19 -28.62 -18.74 17.28
CA LEU A 19 -27.19 -18.94 16.97
C LEU A 19 -26.88 -18.70 15.49
N ARG A 20 -27.71 -19.24 14.58
CA ARG A 20 -27.57 -19.02 13.13
C ARG A 20 -27.68 -17.54 12.78
N ILE A 21 -28.68 -16.83 13.33
CA ILE A 21 -28.88 -15.40 13.07
C ILE A 21 -27.73 -14.59 13.68
N SER A 22 -27.27 -14.92 14.89
CA SER A 22 -26.16 -14.23 15.56
C SER A 22 -24.85 -14.35 14.79
N ILE A 23 -24.47 -15.56 14.35
CA ILE A 23 -23.26 -15.75 13.52
C ILE A 23 -23.45 -15.08 12.16
N GLY A 24 -24.63 -15.22 11.55
CA GLY A 24 -24.96 -14.55 10.29
C GLY A 24 -24.81 -13.03 10.39
N TRP A 25 -25.30 -12.43 11.48
CA TRP A 25 -25.16 -11.00 11.77
C TRP A 25 -23.70 -10.58 11.93
N HIS A 26 -22.90 -11.34 12.69
CA HIS A 26 -21.48 -11.07 12.88
C HIS A 26 -20.75 -11.02 11.52
N LEU A 27 -20.90 -12.05 10.69
CA LEU A 27 -20.27 -12.09 9.36
C LEU A 27 -20.79 -11.00 8.43
N PHE A 28 -22.10 -10.76 8.42
CA PHE A 28 -22.73 -9.76 7.55
C PHE A 28 -22.25 -8.36 7.88
N TYR A 29 -22.26 -8.00 9.17
CA TYR A 29 -21.80 -6.69 9.64
C TYR A 29 -20.31 -6.50 9.35
N GLU A 30 -19.48 -7.50 9.65
CA GLU A 30 -18.05 -7.47 9.34
C GLU A 30 -17.77 -7.26 7.85
N GLY A 31 -18.53 -7.93 6.97
CA GLY A 31 -18.44 -7.73 5.52
C GLY A 31 -18.87 -6.33 5.09
N LEU A 32 -20.01 -5.83 5.60
CA LEU A 32 -20.52 -4.49 5.29
C LEU A 32 -19.58 -3.39 5.77
N TRP A 33 -19.00 -3.52 6.97
CA TRP A 33 -18.04 -2.57 7.50
C TRP A 33 -16.82 -2.49 6.57
N LYS A 34 -16.24 -3.63 6.17
CA LYS A 34 -15.11 -3.69 5.23
C LYS A 34 -15.46 -3.08 3.87
N LEU A 35 -16.64 -3.39 3.31
CA LEU A 35 -17.11 -2.78 2.05
C LEU A 35 -17.29 -1.27 2.19
N GLY A 36 -17.80 -0.79 3.33
CA GLY A 36 -17.97 0.63 3.62
C GLY A 36 -16.65 1.39 3.63
N THR A 37 -15.58 0.78 4.14
CA THR A 37 -14.24 1.39 4.13
C THR A 37 -13.66 1.60 2.73
N GLN A 38 -14.15 0.89 1.70
CA GLN A 38 -13.64 1.05 0.33
C GLN A 38 -13.93 2.44 -0.26
N LYS A 39 -14.81 3.22 0.38
CA LYS A 39 -15.12 4.60 0.01
C LYS A 39 -14.32 5.65 0.80
N THR A 40 -13.47 5.22 1.74
CA THR A 40 -12.68 6.12 2.59
C THR A 40 -11.21 6.16 2.12
N ALA A 41 -10.43 7.08 2.69
CA ALA A 41 -9.00 7.22 2.39
C ALA A 41 -8.15 6.02 2.86
N THR A 42 -8.69 5.17 3.73
CA THR A 42 -8.01 4.01 4.30
C THR A 42 -8.89 2.77 4.10
N PRO A 43 -8.95 2.23 2.87
CA PRO A 43 -9.73 1.03 2.60
C PRO A 43 -9.18 -0.17 3.36
N TRP A 44 -10.07 -1.01 3.88
CA TRP A 44 -9.68 -2.27 4.51
C TRP A 44 -8.98 -3.18 3.50
N THR A 45 -7.95 -3.88 3.96
CA THR A 45 -7.18 -4.87 3.21
C THR A 45 -6.81 -6.07 4.10
N ALA A 46 -6.81 -7.27 3.53
CA ALA A 46 -6.34 -8.48 4.18
C ALA A 46 -4.80 -8.57 4.20
N GLU A 47 -4.09 -7.67 3.52
CA GLU A 47 -2.64 -7.69 3.39
C GLU A 47 -1.91 -7.79 4.74
N GLY A 48 -2.28 -6.95 5.70
CA GLY A 48 -1.69 -6.98 7.04
C GLY A 48 -1.94 -8.31 7.76
N TYR A 49 -3.12 -8.90 7.59
CA TYR A 49 -3.45 -10.20 8.16
C TYR A 49 -2.62 -11.32 7.52
N LEU A 50 -2.52 -11.35 6.19
CA LEU A 50 -1.77 -12.36 5.46
C LEU A 50 -0.25 -12.28 5.71
N LYS A 51 0.32 -11.07 5.76
CA LYS A 51 1.75 -10.85 6.03
C LYS A 51 2.18 -11.34 7.41
N ASN A 52 1.27 -11.24 8.39
CA ASN A 52 1.49 -11.68 9.76
C ASN A 52 1.06 -13.14 10.01
N SER A 53 0.69 -13.90 8.97
CA SER A 53 0.30 -15.30 9.16
C SER A 53 1.44 -16.14 9.75
N THR A 54 1.07 -17.09 10.61
CA THR A 54 1.98 -17.96 11.36
C THR A 54 1.59 -19.42 11.18
N GLY A 55 2.44 -20.33 11.66
CA GLY A 55 2.21 -21.76 11.60
C GLY A 55 2.54 -22.40 10.24
N PRO A 56 2.15 -23.67 10.03
CA PRO A 56 2.64 -24.46 8.88
C PRO A 56 2.23 -23.92 7.51
N LEU A 57 1.13 -23.17 7.43
CA LEU A 57 0.63 -22.60 6.19
C LEU A 57 1.06 -21.14 5.97
N ARG A 58 1.90 -20.58 6.85
CA ARG A 58 2.33 -19.17 6.76
C ARG A 58 2.88 -18.81 5.38
N THR A 59 3.70 -19.69 4.80
CA THR A 59 4.37 -19.39 3.54
C THR A 59 3.37 -19.25 2.42
N THR A 60 2.32 -20.08 2.41
CA THR A 60 1.23 -20.01 1.44
C THR A 60 0.45 -18.71 1.61
N PHE A 61 0.03 -18.37 2.83
CA PHE A 61 -0.75 -17.16 3.09
C PHE A 61 0.03 -15.87 2.82
N ARG A 62 1.30 -15.80 3.26
CA ARG A 62 2.15 -14.63 2.99
C ARG A 62 2.33 -14.43 1.49
N LYS A 63 2.61 -15.50 0.72
CA LYS A 63 2.77 -15.45 -0.74
C LYS A 63 1.58 -14.87 -1.49
N MET A 64 0.36 -15.03 -0.97
CA MET A 64 -0.85 -14.45 -1.56
C MET A 64 -0.83 -12.92 -1.62
N THR A 65 0.05 -12.26 -0.86
CA THR A 65 0.20 -10.80 -0.90
C THR A 65 1.05 -10.32 -2.08
N GLY A 66 1.83 -11.21 -2.70
CA GLY A 66 2.75 -10.91 -3.78
C GLY A 66 3.96 -10.05 -3.37
N ASP A 67 4.08 -9.67 -2.09
CA ASP A 67 5.22 -8.94 -1.53
C ASP A 67 5.30 -9.15 -0.01
N GLU A 68 5.72 -10.35 0.40
CA GLU A 68 5.57 -10.84 1.78
C GLU A 68 6.38 -10.06 2.82
N ASN A 69 7.39 -9.31 2.34
CA ASN A 69 8.38 -8.61 3.13
C ASN A 69 8.49 -7.13 2.74
N ASP A 70 7.54 -6.58 1.96
CA ASP A 70 7.58 -5.18 1.49
C ASP A 70 8.84 -4.81 0.66
N LEU A 71 9.49 -5.79 0.02
CA LEU A 71 10.70 -5.53 -0.77
C LEU A 71 10.40 -4.73 -2.04
N LYS A 72 9.18 -4.84 -2.60
CA LYS A 72 8.79 -4.05 -3.78
C LYS A 72 8.70 -2.56 -3.48
N TRP A 73 8.46 -2.18 -2.21
CA TRP A 73 8.52 -0.77 -1.78
C TRP A 73 9.94 -0.21 -1.78
N LEU A 74 10.95 -1.06 -1.73
CA LEU A 74 12.36 -0.69 -1.73
C LEU A 74 12.98 -0.77 -3.14
N ASP A 75 12.18 -1.09 -4.15
CA ASP A 75 12.59 -1.14 -5.54
C ASP A 75 12.06 0.08 -6.30
N TYR A 76 12.98 0.89 -6.82
CA TYR A 76 12.64 2.13 -7.50
C TYR A 76 11.79 1.91 -8.76
N ASP A 77 12.12 0.91 -9.57
CA ASP A 77 11.45 0.68 -10.86
C ASP A 77 10.02 0.18 -10.62
N THR A 78 9.83 -0.72 -9.65
CA THR A 78 8.51 -1.20 -9.23
C THR A 78 7.65 -0.08 -8.65
N MET A 79 8.21 0.76 -7.77
CA MET A 79 7.49 1.91 -7.21
C MET A 79 7.16 2.96 -8.27
N SER A 80 8.09 3.23 -9.20
CA SER A 80 7.86 4.14 -10.33
C SER A 80 6.70 3.65 -11.20
N ALA A 81 6.72 2.37 -11.60
CA ALA A 81 5.64 1.77 -12.37
C ALA A 81 4.30 1.74 -11.62
N LYS A 82 4.33 1.53 -10.30
CA LYS A 82 3.14 1.60 -9.44
C LYS A 82 2.53 3.00 -9.47
N TRP A 83 3.35 4.04 -9.39
CA TRP A 83 2.91 5.44 -9.47
C TRP A 83 2.40 5.82 -10.86
N ASP A 84 3.02 5.33 -11.94
CA ASP A 84 2.53 5.51 -13.30
C ASP A 84 1.13 4.88 -13.46
N THR A 85 0.96 3.65 -12.99
CA THR A 85 -0.34 2.97 -13.04
C THR A 85 -1.39 3.69 -12.19
N TRP A 86 -1.00 4.26 -11.05
CA TRP A 86 -1.89 5.07 -10.22
C TRP A 86 -2.27 6.39 -10.93
N ARG A 87 -1.32 7.09 -11.53
CA ARG A 87 -1.53 8.32 -12.32
C ARG A 87 -2.56 8.10 -13.41
N ASP A 88 -2.43 7.00 -14.18
CA ASP A 88 -3.36 6.66 -15.25
C ASP A 88 -4.79 6.46 -14.71
N ARG A 89 -4.93 5.76 -13.58
CA ARG A 89 -6.24 5.58 -12.92
C ARG A 89 -6.79 6.88 -12.35
N PHE A 90 -5.95 7.70 -11.73
CA PHE A 90 -6.32 8.99 -11.15
C PHE A 90 -6.85 9.94 -12.23
N VAL A 91 -6.09 10.10 -13.32
CA VAL A 91 -6.46 10.91 -14.49
C VAL A 91 -7.75 10.42 -15.11
N LYS A 92 -7.88 9.10 -15.32
CA LYS A 92 -9.11 8.50 -15.88
C LYS A 92 -10.34 8.68 -14.98
N HIS A 93 -10.17 8.48 -13.68
CA HIS A 93 -11.28 8.52 -12.71
C HIS A 93 -11.81 9.94 -12.50
N TYR A 94 -10.91 10.91 -12.29
CA TYR A 94 -11.30 12.30 -12.04
C TYR A 94 -11.36 13.17 -13.29
N LYS A 95 -10.90 12.68 -14.45
CA LYS A 95 -10.82 13.44 -15.72
C LYS A 95 -9.98 14.72 -15.59
N VAL A 96 -8.89 14.65 -14.82
CA VAL A 96 -7.92 15.74 -14.65
C VAL A 96 -6.94 15.73 -15.81
N GLU A 97 -6.41 16.88 -16.20
CA GLU A 97 -5.34 16.96 -17.20
C GLU A 97 -4.08 16.21 -16.72
N GLN A 98 -3.60 15.26 -17.53
CA GLN A 98 -2.48 14.39 -17.19
C GLN A 98 -1.20 15.19 -16.83
N ASN A 99 -0.92 16.27 -17.57
CA ASN A 99 0.23 17.14 -17.36
C ASN A 99 0.30 17.74 -15.93
N LYS A 100 -0.82 17.93 -15.23
CA LYS A 100 -0.85 18.45 -13.86
C LYS A 100 -0.33 17.40 -12.88
N VAL A 101 -0.66 16.13 -13.12
CA VAL A 101 -0.20 15.00 -12.30
C VAL A 101 1.24 14.65 -12.63
N ASP A 102 1.61 14.68 -13.92
CA ASP A 102 2.98 14.44 -14.38
C ASP A 102 3.95 15.47 -13.80
N ARG A 103 3.55 16.74 -13.69
CA ARG A 103 4.34 17.77 -13.00
C ARG A 103 4.59 17.49 -11.52
N LEU A 104 3.67 16.82 -10.83
CA LEU A 104 3.91 16.40 -9.45
C LEU A 104 4.91 15.24 -9.41
N LEU A 105 4.70 14.23 -10.24
CA LEU A 105 5.51 13.01 -10.27
C LEU A 105 6.94 13.27 -10.74
N ASP A 106 7.10 13.98 -11.85
CA ASP A 106 8.33 14.06 -12.63
C ASP A 106 8.89 15.48 -12.74
N GLY A 107 8.19 16.47 -12.18
CA GLY A 107 8.54 17.88 -12.31
C GLY A 107 8.14 18.49 -13.66
N PRO A 108 8.43 19.78 -13.87
CA PRO A 108 8.12 20.44 -15.13
C PRO A 108 9.11 20.01 -16.23
N GLU A 109 8.62 19.32 -17.27
CA GLU A 109 9.44 18.87 -18.42
C GLU A 109 10.26 20.00 -19.07
N ALA A 110 9.68 21.20 -19.14
CA ALA A 110 10.32 22.36 -19.74
C ALA A 110 11.21 23.16 -18.77
N GLY A 111 11.48 22.60 -17.59
CA GLY A 111 12.19 23.27 -16.50
C GLY A 111 11.36 24.32 -15.76
N PHE A 112 11.98 24.92 -14.75
CA PHE A 112 11.40 26.01 -13.96
C PHE A 112 11.66 27.33 -14.67
N LYS A 113 10.61 28.12 -14.89
CA LYS A 113 10.67 29.32 -15.74
C LYS A 113 10.20 30.55 -14.98
N VAL A 114 10.97 31.63 -15.09
CA VAL A 114 10.59 32.96 -14.56
C VAL A 114 10.81 34.00 -15.64
N ALA A 115 9.85 34.91 -15.81
CA ALA A 115 9.96 35.99 -16.78
C ALA A 115 11.14 36.93 -16.43
N LEU A 116 11.97 37.22 -17.43
CA LEU A 116 13.09 38.15 -17.34
C LEU A 116 13.22 38.87 -18.68
N SER A 117 12.81 40.13 -18.72
CA SER A 117 12.66 40.90 -19.97
C SER A 117 13.95 41.00 -20.79
N GLU A 118 15.08 41.20 -20.13
CA GLU A 118 16.41 41.31 -20.71
C GLU A 118 17.49 41.06 -19.64
N LEU A 119 18.68 40.64 -20.07
CA LEU A 119 19.87 40.63 -19.23
C LEU A 119 20.46 42.05 -19.14
N PRO A 120 21.13 42.40 -18.02
CA PRO A 120 21.87 43.66 -17.94
C PRO A 120 22.88 43.78 -19.10
N ALA A 121 22.94 44.94 -19.75
CA ALA A 121 23.76 45.10 -20.95
C ALA A 121 25.26 44.94 -20.61
N GLY A 122 25.97 44.14 -21.39
CA GLY A 122 27.38 43.83 -21.16
C GLY A 122 27.66 42.83 -20.03
N PHE A 123 26.62 42.26 -19.40
CA PHE A 123 26.77 41.19 -18.41
C PHE A 123 26.75 39.81 -19.08
N ASP A 124 27.87 39.09 -19.00
CA ASP A 124 27.97 37.70 -19.46
C ASP A 124 27.41 36.74 -18.41
N PHE A 125 26.15 36.32 -18.62
CA PHE A 125 25.49 35.38 -17.73
C PHE A 125 26.08 33.97 -17.83
N GLU A 126 26.54 33.52 -19.01
CA GLU A 126 27.10 32.17 -19.16
C GLU A 126 28.45 32.04 -18.45
N GLU A 127 29.28 33.09 -18.50
CA GLU A 127 30.54 33.13 -17.77
C GLU A 127 30.29 33.13 -16.25
N ALA A 128 29.31 33.89 -15.77
CA ALA A 128 28.93 33.89 -14.35
C ALA A 128 28.44 32.51 -13.88
N VAL A 129 27.62 31.82 -14.69
CA VAL A 129 27.13 30.46 -14.44
C VAL A 129 28.29 29.47 -14.37
N LYS A 130 29.22 29.53 -15.33
CA LYS A 130 30.41 28.68 -15.35
C LYS A 130 31.33 28.95 -14.16
N GLY A 131 31.55 30.22 -13.81
CA GLY A 131 32.36 30.64 -12.66
C GLY A 131 31.77 30.20 -11.31
N ALA A 132 30.44 30.10 -11.23
CA ALA A 132 29.75 29.56 -10.06
C ALA A 132 29.88 28.02 -9.93
N GLY A 133 30.41 27.34 -10.95
CA GLY A 133 30.55 25.88 -10.97
C GLY A 133 29.27 25.13 -11.34
N VAL A 134 28.28 25.85 -11.89
CA VAL A 134 26.99 25.28 -12.28
C VAL A 134 27.15 24.35 -13.49
N ALA A 135 26.48 23.20 -13.46
CA ALA A 135 26.48 22.28 -14.59
C ALA A 135 25.97 22.94 -15.88
N LYS A 136 26.63 22.64 -17.02
CA LYS A 136 26.27 23.23 -18.31
C LYS A 136 24.81 22.91 -18.66
N GLY A 137 24.02 23.95 -18.89
CA GLY A 137 22.60 23.83 -19.24
C GLY A 137 21.65 23.74 -18.05
N ALA A 138 22.15 23.69 -16.81
CA ALA A 138 21.31 23.67 -15.61
C ALA A 138 20.55 24.99 -15.41
N ILE A 139 21.13 26.13 -15.82
CA ILE A 139 20.43 27.41 -15.88
C ILE A 139 20.81 28.15 -17.17
N LYS A 140 19.82 28.75 -17.83
CA LYS A 140 20.02 29.53 -19.05
C LYS A 140 19.02 30.67 -19.16
N TYR A 141 19.45 31.74 -19.83
CA TYR A 141 18.53 32.79 -20.28
C TYR A 141 18.01 32.44 -21.67
N ASP A 142 16.70 32.31 -21.80
CA ASP A 142 16.01 32.13 -23.07
C ASP A 142 15.59 33.50 -23.61
N GLU A 143 16.42 34.06 -24.49
CA GLU A 143 16.20 35.37 -25.10
C GLU A 143 14.93 35.41 -25.95
N LYS A 144 14.60 34.30 -26.65
CA LYS A 144 13.42 34.22 -27.52
C LYS A 144 12.13 34.37 -26.72
N ASN A 145 12.08 33.76 -25.54
CA ASN A 145 10.90 33.78 -24.67
C ASN A 145 11.00 34.80 -23.54
N LYS A 146 12.11 35.55 -23.44
CA LYS A 146 12.42 36.51 -22.38
C LYS A 146 12.24 35.92 -20.98
N GLN A 147 12.89 34.79 -20.74
CA GLN A 147 12.72 33.99 -19.53
C GLN A 147 14.05 33.42 -19.02
N LEU A 148 14.19 33.33 -17.71
CA LEU A 148 15.23 32.54 -17.06
C LEU A 148 14.69 31.13 -16.83
N VAL A 149 15.45 30.12 -17.26
CA VAL A 149 15.06 28.71 -17.21
C VAL A 149 16.08 27.91 -16.43
N VAL A 150 15.62 27.19 -15.40
CA VAL A 150 16.41 26.16 -14.71
C VAL A 150 15.93 24.80 -15.18
N ASP A 151 16.86 23.92 -15.55
CA ASP A 151 16.55 22.56 -15.99
C ASP A 151 15.86 21.77 -14.88
N GLY A 152 14.83 21.01 -15.27
CA GLY A 152 13.98 20.29 -14.33
C GLY A 152 14.65 19.09 -13.65
N LYS A 153 15.78 18.60 -14.18
CA LYS A 153 16.48 17.40 -13.69
C LYS A 153 17.84 17.72 -13.08
N LEU A 154 18.57 18.69 -13.65
CA LEU A 154 19.88 19.09 -13.14
C LEU A 154 19.73 19.93 -11.86
N HIS A 155 18.65 20.71 -11.75
CA HIS A 155 18.41 21.67 -10.67
C HIS A 155 19.59 22.64 -10.46
N LEU A 156 19.49 23.51 -9.45
CA LEU A 156 20.56 24.39 -9.03
C LEU A 156 20.88 24.11 -7.56
N LEU A 157 22.14 23.79 -7.26
CA LEU A 157 22.56 23.52 -5.88
C LEU A 157 22.55 24.83 -5.05
N PRO A 158 22.25 24.78 -3.74
CA PRO A 158 22.28 25.98 -2.89
C PRO A 158 23.64 26.69 -2.88
N SER A 159 24.74 25.92 -2.95
CA SER A 159 26.11 26.46 -3.01
C SER A 159 26.41 27.13 -4.35
N GLU A 160 25.94 26.56 -5.45
CA GLU A 160 26.04 27.16 -6.80
C GLU A 160 25.21 28.44 -6.88
N GLN A 161 23.99 28.43 -6.32
CA GLN A 161 23.13 29.60 -6.24
C GLN A 161 23.82 30.74 -5.47
N ALA A 162 24.42 30.45 -4.33
CA ALA A 162 25.12 31.45 -3.52
C ALA A 162 26.26 32.12 -4.30
N LYS A 163 27.09 31.32 -4.98
CA LYS A 163 28.18 31.83 -5.84
C LYS A 163 27.65 32.64 -7.01
N LEU A 164 26.56 32.22 -7.65
CA LEU A 164 25.96 32.94 -8.76
C LEU A 164 25.37 34.29 -8.30
N LEU A 165 24.73 34.33 -7.13
CA LEU A 165 24.24 35.57 -6.52
C LEU A 165 25.40 36.52 -6.17
N GLU A 166 26.51 36.01 -5.66
CA GLU A 166 27.72 36.79 -5.38
C GLU A 166 28.34 37.39 -6.64
N ALA A 167 28.46 36.60 -7.71
CA ALA A 167 28.94 37.06 -9.01
C ALA A 167 28.05 38.18 -9.59
N ILE A 168 26.73 38.02 -9.52
CA ILE A 168 25.77 39.02 -9.99
C ILE A 168 25.84 40.30 -9.14
N ASN A 169 25.94 40.19 -7.81
CA ASN A 169 26.09 41.35 -6.92
C ASN A 169 27.41 42.09 -7.16
N SER A 170 28.49 41.37 -7.45
CA SER A 170 29.79 41.94 -7.77
C SER A 170 29.77 42.69 -9.11
N ALA A 171 29.07 42.17 -10.11
CA ALA A 171 28.87 42.85 -11.39
C ALA A 171 27.96 44.07 -11.25
N LYS A 172 26.89 43.94 -10.47
CA LYS A 172 25.98 45.03 -10.13
C LYS A 172 26.70 46.21 -9.48
N ALA A 173 27.61 45.97 -8.55
CA ALA A 173 28.38 47.03 -7.88
C ALA A 173 29.30 47.84 -8.83
N LYS A 174 29.55 47.33 -10.04
CA LYS A 174 30.39 47.96 -11.07
C LYS A 174 29.56 48.56 -12.23
N SER A 175 28.23 48.60 -12.12
CA SER A 175 27.33 49.00 -13.20
C SER A 175 26.31 50.04 -12.72
N ASP A 176 25.93 50.96 -13.60
CA ASP A 176 24.86 51.94 -13.35
C ASP A 176 23.44 51.34 -13.54
N GLN A 177 23.33 50.07 -13.95
CA GLN A 177 22.06 49.39 -14.26
C GLN A 177 21.40 48.72 -13.05
N GLU A 178 21.27 49.45 -11.94
CA GLU A 178 20.75 48.94 -10.66
C GLU A 178 19.44 48.15 -10.82
N ALA A 179 18.47 48.71 -11.54
CA ALA A 179 17.15 48.09 -11.72
C ALA A 179 17.19 46.75 -12.49
N SER A 180 18.02 46.65 -13.54
CA SER A 180 18.15 45.42 -14.35
C SER A 180 18.81 44.29 -13.56
N PHE A 181 19.87 44.61 -12.80
CA PHE A 181 20.51 43.63 -11.91
C PHE A 181 19.59 43.20 -10.76
N GLN A 182 18.79 44.10 -10.19
CA GLN A 182 17.80 43.75 -9.17
C GLN A 182 16.71 42.82 -9.72
N ASN A 183 16.24 43.05 -10.94
CA ASN A 183 15.30 42.17 -11.61
C ASN A 183 15.89 40.78 -11.87
N LEU A 184 17.16 40.70 -12.29
CA LEU A 184 17.88 39.43 -12.46
C LEU A 184 18.03 38.68 -11.13
N LEU A 185 18.47 39.35 -10.06
CA LEU A 185 18.60 38.75 -8.72
C LEU A 185 17.26 38.22 -8.21
N LYS A 186 16.18 39.00 -8.36
CA LYS A 186 14.83 38.58 -7.99
C LYS A 186 14.38 37.37 -8.80
N SER A 187 14.61 37.37 -10.11
CA SER A 187 14.24 36.27 -11.00
C SER A 187 15.02 34.99 -10.69
N LEU A 188 16.34 35.11 -10.47
CA LEU A 188 17.21 34.00 -10.07
C LEU A 188 16.77 33.41 -8.72
N SER A 189 16.52 34.26 -7.72
CA SER A 189 16.05 33.79 -6.42
C SER A 189 14.68 33.08 -6.51
N THR A 190 13.81 33.53 -7.42
CA THR A 190 12.49 32.94 -7.63
C THR A 190 12.59 31.59 -8.32
N VAL A 191 13.33 31.51 -9.44
CA VAL A 191 13.47 30.27 -10.20
C VAL A 191 14.24 29.22 -9.39
N SER A 192 15.24 29.65 -8.61
CA SER A 192 16.02 28.76 -7.74
C SER A 192 15.20 28.20 -6.58
N LYS A 193 14.30 29.01 -5.99
CA LYS A 193 13.36 28.53 -4.96
C LYS A 193 12.33 27.55 -5.52
N GLN A 194 11.95 27.73 -6.79
CA GLN A 194 11.06 26.78 -7.46
C GLN A 194 11.80 25.48 -7.78
N SER A 195 13.02 25.59 -8.33
CA SER A 195 13.84 24.44 -8.70
C SER A 195 14.41 23.67 -7.52
N SER A 196 14.45 24.24 -6.31
CA SER A 196 14.92 23.49 -5.13
C SER A 196 13.95 22.40 -4.69
N ARG A 197 12.72 22.37 -5.22
CA ARG A 197 11.72 21.34 -4.92
C ARG A 197 11.92 20.16 -5.87
N LEU A 198 12.35 19.03 -5.32
CA LEU A 198 12.40 17.77 -6.04
C LEU A 198 10.99 17.25 -6.30
N SER A 199 10.78 16.69 -7.49
CA SER A 199 9.57 15.93 -7.82
C SER A 199 9.47 14.65 -6.97
N TYR A 200 8.29 14.03 -6.96
CA TYR A 200 8.12 12.80 -6.17
C TYR A 200 9.03 11.67 -6.66
N ARG A 201 9.24 11.51 -7.98
CA ARG A 201 10.10 10.46 -8.53
C ARG A 201 11.59 10.73 -8.26
N GLU A 202 12.00 11.99 -8.21
CA GLU A 202 13.36 12.37 -7.77
C GLU A 202 13.58 12.11 -6.29
N ARG A 203 12.60 12.44 -5.43
CA ARG A 203 12.63 12.09 -4.00
C ARG A 203 12.71 10.58 -3.79
N LEU A 204 11.95 9.82 -4.58
CA LEU A 204 12.01 8.35 -4.57
C LEU A 204 13.38 7.84 -5.02
N ALA A 205 13.95 8.39 -6.10
CA ALA A 205 15.28 8.04 -6.57
C ALA A 205 16.36 8.36 -5.52
N ALA A 206 16.26 9.52 -4.86
CA ALA A 206 17.17 9.90 -3.79
C ALA A 206 17.12 8.87 -2.63
N MET A 207 15.93 8.42 -2.23
CA MET A 207 15.77 7.42 -1.16
C MET A 207 16.20 6.00 -1.55
N LEU A 208 15.99 5.57 -2.80
CA LEU A 208 16.15 4.17 -3.21
C LEU A 208 17.37 3.90 -4.09
N LYS A 209 18.02 4.93 -4.62
CA LYS A 209 19.22 4.83 -5.46
C LYS A 209 20.35 5.75 -4.98
N GLY A 210 20.00 6.90 -4.42
CA GLY A 210 20.97 7.96 -4.08
C GLY A 210 21.57 7.89 -2.67
N ASP A 211 20.90 7.24 -1.73
CA ASP A 211 21.32 7.19 -0.32
C ASP A 211 22.31 6.03 -0.06
N PRO A 212 23.61 6.31 0.16
CA PRO A 212 24.63 5.28 0.33
C PRO A 212 24.41 4.40 1.56
N GLU A 213 23.75 4.91 2.61
CA GLU A 213 23.44 4.12 3.81
C GLU A 213 22.38 3.05 3.47
N ARG A 214 21.40 3.40 2.64
CA ARG A 214 20.34 2.48 2.21
C ARG A 214 20.80 1.47 1.17
N VAL A 215 21.45 1.94 0.10
CA VAL A 215 21.81 1.09 -1.05
C VAL A 215 23.17 0.42 -0.92
N GLY A 216 24.04 0.94 -0.06
CA GLY A 216 25.41 0.49 0.08
C GLY A 216 26.34 1.09 -0.96
N ILE A 217 27.65 0.90 -0.76
CA ILE A 217 28.69 1.41 -1.66
C ILE A 217 29.38 0.21 -2.30
N VAL A 218 29.26 0.11 -3.62
CA VAL A 218 29.97 -0.89 -4.42
C VAL A 218 31.09 -0.20 -5.18
N GLN A 219 32.33 -0.61 -4.90
CA GLN A 219 33.48 -0.20 -5.68
C GLN A 219 33.60 -1.12 -6.89
N LYS A 220 33.39 -0.54 -8.07
CA LYS A 220 33.55 -1.26 -9.33
C LYS A 220 34.97 -1.81 -9.47
N ALA A 221 35.06 -3.02 -10.00
CA ALA A 221 36.32 -3.66 -10.33
C ALA A 221 37.16 -2.77 -11.27
N LYS A 222 38.44 -2.60 -10.96
CA LYS A 222 39.36 -1.77 -11.76
C LYS A 222 39.82 -2.46 -13.05
N LYS A 223 39.62 -3.78 -13.17
CA LYS A 223 40.01 -4.60 -14.32
C LYS A 223 38.86 -5.52 -14.73
N GLU A 224 38.75 -5.76 -16.03
CA GLU A 224 37.79 -6.71 -16.60
C GLU A 224 38.12 -8.13 -16.11
N GLY A 225 37.20 -8.74 -15.37
CA GLY A 225 37.36 -10.07 -14.76
C GLY A 225 37.51 -10.09 -13.23
N ASP A 226 37.79 -8.95 -12.58
CA ASP A 226 37.76 -8.85 -11.11
C ASP A 226 36.30 -8.68 -10.62
N PRO A 227 35.92 -9.28 -9.47
CA PRO A 227 34.61 -9.04 -8.87
C PRO A 227 34.53 -7.62 -8.27
N ASP A 228 33.37 -6.98 -8.41
CA ASP A 228 33.07 -5.73 -7.71
C ASP A 228 33.20 -5.90 -6.19
N GLN A 229 33.78 -4.91 -5.52
CA GLN A 229 33.99 -4.95 -4.08
C GLN A 229 32.87 -4.19 -3.36
N VAL A 230 32.10 -4.88 -2.53
CA VAL A 230 31.14 -4.24 -1.63
C VAL A 230 31.91 -3.60 -0.48
N VAL A 231 31.98 -2.27 -0.48
CA VAL A 231 32.70 -1.48 0.53
C VAL A 231 31.83 -1.29 1.76
N VAL A 232 30.54 -1.03 1.56
CA VAL A 232 29.55 -0.86 2.63
C VAL A 232 28.28 -1.60 2.24
N VAL A 233 27.82 -2.49 3.11
CA VAL A 233 26.53 -3.17 2.95
C VAL A 233 25.43 -2.19 3.30
N GLY A 234 24.54 -1.91 2.35
CA GLY A 234 23.39 -1.03 2.58
C GLY A 234 22.33 -1.66 3.48
N GLU A 235 21.52 -0.82 4.14
CA GLU A 235 20.43 -1.26 5.01
C GLU A 235 19.42 -2.18 4.30
N VAL A 236 19.17 -1.97 3.00
CA VAL A 236 18.28 -2.83 2.21
C VAL A 236 18.85 -4.25 2.10
N LYS A 237 20.16 -4.38 1.85
CA LYS A 237 20.83 -5.68 1.80
C LYS A 237 20.87 -6.33 3.19
N TYR A 238 21.11 -5.55 4.24
CA TYR A 238 21.01 -6.02 5.62
C TYR A 238 19.62 -6.57 5.94
N TYR A 239 18.56 -5.90 5.48
CA TYR A 239 17.18 -6.36 5.64
C TYR A 239 16.91 -7.69 4.90
N GLN A 240 17.37 -7.82 3.67
CA GLN A 240 17.30 -9.08 2.92
C GLN A 240 18.01 -10.22 3.66
N ASP A 241 19.18 -9.95 4.24
CA ASP A 241 19.93 -10.95 5.00
C ASP A 241 19.23 -11.30 6.33
N LEU A 242 18.56 -10.34 6.99
CA LEU A 242 17.70 -10.61 8.15
C LEU A 242 16.53 -11.55 7.80
N ILE A 243 15.86 -11.31 6.66
CA ILE A 243 14.80 -12.18 6.16
C ILE A 243 15.34 -13.60 5.94
N ALA A 244 16.46 -13.73 5.22
CA ALA A 244 17.07 -15.02 4.93
C ALA A 244 17.46 -15.78 6.21
N ARG A 245 18.06 -15.08 7.18
CA ARG A 245 18.39 -15.65 8.50
C ARG A 245 17.15 -16.10 9.27
N TYR A 246 16.11 -15.27 9.31
CA TYR A 246 14.87 -15.59 10.00
C TYR A 246 14.19 -16.83 9.40
N GLU A 247 14.07 -16.91 8.07
CA GLU A 247 13.47 -18.07 7.39
C GLU A 247 14.30 -19.34 7.60
N ALA A 248 15.64 -19.25 7.55
CA ALA A 248 16.53 -20.39 7.79
C ALA A 248 16.44 -20.91 9.23
N ASN A 249 16.33 -20.02 10.22
CA ASN A 249 16.16 -20.39 11.63
C ASN A 249 14.76 -20.94 11.90
N TYR A 250 13.73 -20.35 11.28
CA TYR A 250 12.35 -20.81 11.39
C TYR A 250 12.19 -22.25 10.95
N ALA A 251 12.84 -22.64 9.84
CA ALA A 251 12.82 -24.01 9.34
C ALA A 251 13.51 -25.04 10.28
N LYS A 252 14.37 -24.58 11.20
CA LYS A 252 15.16 -25.44 12.10
C LYS A 252 14.65 -25.47 13.54
N ALA A 253 13.85 -24.48 13.95
CA ALA A 253 13.41 -24.34 15.33
C ALA A 253 12.55 -25.52 15.80
N LYS A 254 12.91 -26.09 16.94
CA LYS A 254 12.24 -27.23 17.59
C LYS A 254 12.00 -27.00 19.08
N THR A 255 12.89 -26.24 19.72
CA THR A 255 12.89 -25.97 21.15
C THR A 255 12.26 -24.63 21.47
N LYS A 256 11.72 -24.47 22.70
CA LYS A 256 11.16 -23.20 23.17
C LYS A 256 12.16 -22.05 23.03
N PHE A 257 13.43 -22.27 23.39
CA PHE A 257 14.47 -21.25 23.29
C PHE A 257 14.69 -20.75 21.85
N GLU A 258 14.65 -21.65 20.86
CA GLU A 258 14.76 -21.26 19.44
C GLU A 258 13.54 -20.44 18.99
N TRP A 259 12.34 -20.77 19.47
CA TRP A 259 11.13 -19.99 19.23
C TRP A 259 11.18 -18.60 19.87
N ASP A 260 11.63 -18.50 21.12
CA ASP A 260 11.83 -17.22 21.82
C ASP A 260 12.88 -16.35 21.09
N HIS A 261 13.92 -16.97 20.52
CA HIS A 261 14.91 -16.28 19.72
C HIS A 261 14.34 -15.81 18.37
N LEU A 262 13.53 -16.63 17.71
CA LEU A 262 12.82 -16.25 16.49
C LEU A 262 11.86 -15.10 16.70
N GLU A 263 11.19 -15.03 17.84
CA GLU A 263 10.31 -13.91 18.16
C GLU A 263 11.10 -12.58 18.21
N ARG A 264 12.29 -12.58 18.84
CA ARG A 264 13.17 -11.40 18.84
C ARG A 264 13.65 -11.04 17.43
N GLN A 265 14.10 -12.04 16.66
CA GLN A 265 14.49 -11.82 15.25
C GLN A 265 13.33 -11.25 14.42
N TRP A 266 12.10 -11.70 14.68
CA TRP A 266 10.90 -11.17 14.05
C TRP A 266 10.70 -9.69 14.40
N TRP A 267 10.79 -9.32 15.67
CA TRP A 267 10.68 -7.91 16.10
C TRP A 267 11.72 -7.01 15.42
N ASP A 268 12.98 -7.46 15.36
CA ASP A 268 14.04 -6.72 14.67
C ASP A 268 13.74 -6.58 13.17
N LEU A 269 13.29 -7.67 12.54
CA LEU A 269 12.86 -7.65 11.13
C LEU A 269 11.70 -6.68 10.90
N GLN A 270 10.67 -6.68 11.75
CA GLN A 270 9.54 -5.77 11.65
C GLN A 270 9.97 -4.30 11.86
N LYS A 271 10.89 -4.05 12.79
CA LYS A 271 11.46 -2.71 13.04
C LYS A 271 12.24 -2.21 11.84
N THR A 272 13.18 -3.00 11.32
CA THR A 272 13.98 -2.65 10.13
C THR A 272 13.08 -2.42 8.92
N ARG A 273 12.08 -3.29 8.69
CA ARG A 273 11.08 -3.10 7.63
C ARG A 273 10.41 -1.72 7.73
N ARG A 274 9.91 -1.37 8.92
CA ARG A 274 9.22 -0.09 9.13
C ARG A 274 10.13 1.12 8.91
N THR A 275 11.40 1.04 9.32
CA THR A 275 12.39 2.10 9.08
C THR A 275 12.67 2.32 7.59
N LEU A 276 12.77 1.24 6.81
CA LEU A 276 13.08 1.31 5.39
C LEU A 276 11.87 1.73 4.55
N VAL A 277 10.74 1.06 4.77
CA VAL A 277 9.51 1.16 3.96
C VAL A 277 8.66 2.37 4.37
N GLY A 278 8.64 2.73 5.66
CA GLY A 278 7.82 3.81 6.19
C GLY A 278 8.00 5.16 5.49
N PRO A 279 9.24 5.62 5.25
CA PRO A 279 9.49 6.85 4.49
C PRO A 279 8.97 6.81 3.06
N VAL A 280 9.04 5.66 2.38
CA VAL A 280 8.51 5.49 1.02
C VAL A 280 6.98 5.48 1.02
N GLN A 281 6.35 4.82 2.00
CA GLN A 281 4.90 4.85 2.19
C GLN A 281 4.39 6.26 2.50
N SER A 282 5.13 7.02 3.33
CA SER A 282 4.82 8.41 3.60
C SER A 282 4.93 9.26 2.33
N LEU A 283 5.97 9.04 1.51
CA LEU A 283 6.16 9.75 0.26
C LEU A 283 5.01 9.50 -0.73
N GLU A 284 4.54 8.25 -0.85
CA GLU A 284 3.36 7.91 -1.67
C GLU A 284 2.07 8.54 -1.11
N LYS A 285 1.89 8.52 0.22
CA LYS A 285 0.76 9.20 0.86
C LYS A 285 0.76 10.70 0.53
N ASP A 286 1.89 11.36 0.69
CA ASP A 286 2.05 12.78 0.38
C ASP A 286 1.73 13.06 -1.09
N LEU A 287 2.15 12.18 -2.02
CA LEU A 287 1.83 12.29 -3.45
C LEU A 287 0.32 12.25 -3.68
N HIS A 288 -0.37 11.28 -3.08
CA HIS A 288 -1.83 11.17 -3.20
C HIS A 288 -2.55 12.38 -2.57
N ASP A 289 -2.07 12.83 -1.40
CA ASP A 289 -2.64 13.98 -0.70
C ASP A 289 -2.44 15.28 -1.50
N GLU A 290 -1.27 15.53 -2.10
CA GLU A 290 -1.04 16.69 -2.99
C GLU A 290 -1.84 16.59 -4.29
N ALA A 291 -1.94 15.40 -4.90
CA ALA A 291 -2.75 15.22 -6.10
C ALA A 291 -4.23 15.45 -5.84
N SER A 292 -4.74 15.09 -4.66
CA SER A 292 -6.13 15.36 -4.28
C SER A 292 -6.47 16.87 -4.26
N LYS A 293 -5.47 17.74 -4.01
CA LYS A 293 -5.65 19.20 -4.04
C LYS A 293 -5.81 19.77 -5.45
N LEU A 294 -5.52 18.98 -6.49
CA LEU A 294 -5.79 19.34 -7.88
C LEU A 294 -7.28 19.21 -8.26
N LEU A 295 -8.08 18.57 -7.41
CA LEU A 295 -9.46 18.20 -7.71
C LEU A 295 -10.44 19.30 -7.32
N SER A 296 -11.48 19.49 -8.15
CA SER A 296 -12.65 20.29 -7.77
C SER A 296 -13.52 19.54 -6.74
N PRO A 297 -14.40 20.24 -6.00
CA PRO A 297 -15.35 19.59 -5.09
C PRO A 297 -16.23 18.54 -5.79
N GLU A 298 -16.63 18.77 -7.04
CA GLU A 298 -17.42 17.84 -7.83
C GLU A 298 -16.61 16.59 -8.21
N GLN A 299 -15.32 16.75 -8.52
CA GLN A 299 -14.43 15.61 -8.78
C GLN A 299 -14.20 14.80 -7.50
N LEU A 300 -14.01 15.44 -6.34
CA LEU A 300 -13.89 14.76 -5.05
C LEU A 300 -15.13 13.94 -4.70
N ALA A 301 -16.32 14.42 -5.09
CA ALA A 301 -17.58 13.71 -4.87
C ALA A 301 -17.68 12.38 -5.65
N ALA A 302 -16.85 12.15 -6.67
CA ALA A 302 -16.76 10.87 -7.37
C ALA A 302 -16.18 9.72 -6.51
N GLY A 303 -15.69 10.03 -5.30
CA GLY A 303 -15.10 9.06 -4.38
C GLY A 303 -13.63 8.74 -4.71
N PRO A 304 -13.01 7.81 -3.96
CA PRO A 304 -11.59 7.49 -4.11
C PRO A 304 -11.28 6.84 -5.46
N VAL A 305 -10.03 6.96 -5.91
CA VAL A 305 -9.53 6.26 -7.10
C VAL A 305 -9.74 4.76 -6.94
N PRO A 306 -10.33 4.06 -7.93
CA PRO A 306 -10.49 2.62 -7.89
C PRO A 306 -9.15 1.91 -7.66
N ALA A 307 -9.18 0.90 -6.79
CA ALA A 307 -8.02 0.08 -6.48
C ALA A 307 -7.46 -0.55 -7.77
N ALA A 308 -6.13 -0.69 -7.84
CA ALA A 308 -5.50 -1.44 -8.91
C ALA A 308 -6.02 -2.89 -8.92
N VAL A 309 -6.18 -3.48 -10.10
CA VAL A 309 -6.53 -4.91 -10.22
C VAL A 309 -5.28 -5.73 -9.93
N THR A 310 -5.06 -6.01 -8.65
CA THR A 310 -3.97 -6.86 -8.15
C THR A 310 -4.53 -8.15 -7.55
N GLU A 311 -3.66 -9.14 -7.32
CA GLU A 311 -4.03 -10.36 -6.58
C GLU A 311 -4.60 -10.00 -5.20
N MET A 312 -3.98 -9.03 -4.52
CA MET A 312 -4.43 -8.56 -3.22
C MET A 312 -5.84 -7.93 -3.30
N SER A 313 -6.14 -7.13 -4.32
CA SER A 313 -7.47 -6.55 -4.53
C SER A 313 -8.54 -7.63 -4.74
N GLN A 314 -8.22 -8.71 -5.47
CA GLN A 314 -9.13 -9.84 -5.65
C GLN A 314 -9.41 -10.57 -4.33
N ILE A 315 -8.37 -10.81 -3.52
CA ILE A 315 -8.52 -11.45 -2.20
C ILE A 315 -9.34 -10.58 -1.26
N ASN A 316 -9.11 -9.27 -1.25
CA ASN A 316 -9.90 -8.31 -0.47
C ASN A 316 -11.37 -8.38 -0.88
N SER A 317 -11.65 -8.28 -2.18
CA SER A 317 -13.02 -8.35 -2.72
C SER A 317 -13.71 -9.67 -2.37
N ARG A 318 -13.05 -10.82 -2.60
CA ARG A 318 -13.61 -12.13 -2.25
C ARG A 318 -13.91 -12.24 -0.77
N THR A 319 -12.99 -11.80 0.09
CA THR A 319 -13.18 -11.86 1.54
C THR A 319 -14.38 -11.03 2.00
N MET A 320 -14.46 -9.77 1.52
CA MET A 320 -15.57 -8.87 1.84
C MET A 320 -16.91 -9.44 1.38
N TRP A 321 -17.02 -9.85 0.12
CA TRP A 321 -18.26 -10.37 -0.44
C TRP A 321 -18.66 -11.72 0.15
N SER A 322 -17.70 -12.62 0.43
CA SER A 322 -18.00 -13.89 1.08
C SER A 322 -18.59 -13.68 2.48
N LEU A 323 -18.03 -12.78 3.29
CA LEU A 323 -18.57 -12.43 4.61
C LEU A 323 -20.00 -11.86 4.49
N THR A 324 -20.21 -10.89 3.60
CA THR A 324 -21.52 -10.26 3.40
C THR A 324 -22.55 -11.27 2.89
N ILE A 325 -22.24 -12.04 1.86
CA ILE A 325 -23.20 -12.96 1.23
C ILE A 325 -23.54 -14.11 2.18
N PHE A 326 -22.54 -14.79 2.76
CA PHE A 326 -22.82 -15.90 3.67
C PHE A 326 -23.52 -15.42 4.94
N GLY A 327 -23.13 -14.27 5.50
CA GLY A 327 -23.80 -13.66 6.63
C GLY A 327 -25.28 -13.38 6.36
N LEU A 328 -25.59 -12.72 5.23
CA LEU A 328 -26.97 -12.43 4.84
C LEU A 328 -27.80 -13.71 4.62
N LEU A 329 -27.24 -14.69 3.91
CA LEU A 329 -27.89 -15.98 3.67
C LEU A 329 -28.21 -16.73 4.97
N LEU A 330 -27.30 -16.67 5.96
CA LEU A 330 -27.52 -17.25 7.29
C LEU A 330 -28.60 -16.50 8.09
N ILE A 331 -28.65 -15.16 8.03
CA ILE A 331 -29.71 -14.38 8.68
C ILE A 331 -31.07 -14.78 8.11
N LEU A 332 -31.19 -14.76 6.77
CA LEU A 332 -32.44 -15.08 6.06
C LEU A 332 -32.81 -16.58 6.14
N GLY A 333 -31.85 -17.44 6.43
CA GLY A 333 -32.04 -18.89 6.37
C GLY A 333 -32.27 -19.40 4.95
N LEU A 334 -31.55 -18.83 3.98
CA LEU A 334 -31.58 -19.19 2.56
C LEU A 334 -30.31 -19.97 2.20
N PHE A 335 -30.48 -21.13 1.58
CA PHE A 335 -29.43 -22.12 1.32
C PHE A 335 -28.58 -22.43 2.57
N THR A 336 -29.22 -22.56 3.73
CA THR A 336 -28.57 -22.53 5.06
C THR A 336 -27.40 -23.50 5.18
N ARG A 337 -27.53 -24.71 4.61
CA ARG A 337 -26.45 -25.70 4.64
C ARG A 337 -25.24 -25.27 3.81
N LEU A 338 -25.47 -24.74 2.61
CA LEU A 338 -24.40 -24.28 1.73
C LEU A 338 -23.75 -23.01 2.27
N SER A 339 -24.54 -22.05 2.78
CA SER A 339 -24.01 -20.83 3.39
C SER A 339 -23.22 -21.13 4.67
N ALA A 340 -23.69 -22.06 5.50
CA ALA A 340 -22.94 -22.50 6.69
C ALA A 340 -21.63 -23.21 6.34
N LEU A 341 -21.61 -24.09 5.32
CA LEU A 341 -20.38 -24.74 4.85
C LEU A 341 -19.40 -23.75 4.19
N GLY A 342 -19.91 -22.79 3.41
CA GLY A 342 -19.09 -21.73 2.81
C GLY A 342 -18.47 -20.82 3.87
N ALA A 343 -19.27 -20.38 4.84
CA ALA A 343 -18.80 -19.58 5.97
C ALA A 343 -17.79 -20.35 6.84
N SER A 344 -18.02 -21.63 7.14
CA SER A 344 -17.08 -22.43 7.93
C SER A 344 -15.77 -22.65 7.18
N GLY A 345 -15.80 -22.85 5.86
CA GLY A 345 -14.60 -22.91 5.01
C GLY A 345 -13.80 -21.61 5.05
N LEU A 346 -14.47 -20.44 4.99
CA LEU A 346 -13.80 -19.14 5.10
C LEU A 346 -13.17 -18.95 6.49
N LEU A 347 -13.90 -19.24 7.57
CA LEU A 347 -13.37 -19.15 8.93
C LEU A 347 -12.23 -20.15 9.17
N LEU A 348 -12.24 -21.31 8.51
CA LEU A 348 -11.14 -22.26 8.56
C LEU A 348 -9.87 -21.65 7.98
N LEU A 349 -9.96 -20.91 6.87
CA LEU A 349 -8.82 -20.21 6.29
C LEU A 349 -8.26 -19.15 7.25
N PHE A 350 -9.13 -18.41 7.95
CA PHE A 350 -8.67 -17.45 8.97
C PHE A 350 -8.01 -18.16 10.15
N TYR A 351 -8.62 -19.23 10.65
CA TYR A 351 -8.04 -20.03 11.73
C TYR A 351 -6.66 -20.59 11.35
N LEU A 352 -6.50 -21.09 10.12
CA LEU A 352 -5.25 -21.65 9.61
C LEU A 352 -4.18 -20.61 9.29
N ALA A 353 -4.56 -19.34 9.09
CA ALA A 353 -3.60 -18.26 8.88
C ALA A 353 -2.87 -17.88 10.17
N MET A 354 -3.51 -18.05 11.33
CA MET A 354 -2.92 -17.73 12.64
C MET A 354 -3.41 -18.74 13.69
N PRO A 355 -2.98 -20.02 13.59
CA PRO A 355 -3.50 -21.06 14.46
C PRO A 355 -2.90 -20.93 15.88
N PRO A 356 -3.71 -21.03 16.95
CA PRO A 356 -3.24 -21.01 18.34
C PRO A 356 -2.66 -22.38 18.74
N TRP A 357 -1.72 -22.91 17.96
CA TRP A 357 -1.13 -24.23 18.17
C TRP A 357 0.17 -24.11 18.98
N PRO A 358 0.48 -25.11 19.84
CA PRO A 358 1.76 -25.18 20.52
C PRO A 358 2.94 -25.07 19.54
N GLY A 359 3.89 -24.19 19.84
CA GLY A 359 5.09 -23.98 19.02
C GLY A 359 4.87 -23.09 17.79
N VAL A 360 3.67 -22.54 17.59
CA VAL A 360 3.45 -21.45 16.62
C VAL A 360 3.68 -20.12 17.31
N GLN A 361 4.33 -19.18 16.62
CA GLN A 361 4.57 -17.84 17.12
C GLN A 361 3.22 -17.16 17.46
N GLU A 362 3.05 -16.75 18.72
CA GLU A 362 1.89 -16.01 19.18
C GLU A 362 2.04 -14.54 18.80
N ILE A 363 1.00 -13.95 18.22
CA ILE A 363 0.94 -12.51 17.97
C ILE A 363 0.42 -11.87 19.26
N PRO A 364 1.00 -10.75 19.73
CA PRO A 364 0.50 -10.04 20.90
C PRO A 364 -1.01 -9.80 20.80
N SER A 365 -1.77 -10.48 21.64
CA SER A 365 -3.23 -10.39 21.68
C SER A 365 -3.70 -10.41 23.13
N VAL A 366 -4.86 -9.81 23.38
CA VAL A 366 -5.45 -9.75 24.73
C VAL A 366 -5.90 -11.15 25.19
N GLU A 367 -6.05 -12.10 24.27
CA GLU A 367 -6.52 -13.45 24.55
C GLU A 367 -5.37 -14.46 24.52
N HIS A 368 -5.34 -15.37 25.49
CA HIS A 368 -4.51 -16.58 25.45
C HIS A 368 -5.40 -17.76 25.12
N ASN A 369 -5.19 -18.38 23.97
CA ASN A 369 -6.01 -19.47 23.46
C ASN A 369 -5.10 -20.66 23.13
N LEU A 370 -5.50 -21.87 23.51
CA LEU A 370 -4.81 -23.12 23.14
C LEU A 370 -5.75 -23.95 22.28
N PHE A 371 -5.40 -24.12 20.99
CA PHE A 371 -6.19 -24.75 19.92
C PHE A 371 -7.54 -24.10 19.62
N VAL A 372 -8.29 -23.66 20.61
CA VAL A 372 -9.65 -23.13 20.47
C VAL A 372 -9.62 -21.63 20.71
N ASN A 373 -9.86 -20.84 19.65
CA ASN A 373 -10.11 -19.41 19.72
C ASN A 373 -11.55 -19.11 19.27
N LYS A 374 -11.96 -17.83 19.32
CA LYS A 374 -13.29 -17.39 18.86
C LYS A 374 -13.63 -17.88 17.44
N ILE A 375 -12.67 -17.83 16.52
CA ILE A 375 -12.85 -18.27 15.12
C ILE A 375 -13.18 -19.76 15.06
N PHE A 376 -12.49 -20.60 15.83
CA PHE A 376 -12.74 -22.04 15.90
C PHE A 376 -14.12 -22.36 16.47
N VAL A 377 -14.55 -21.65 17.52
CA VAL A 377 -15.88 -21.82 18.11
C VAL A 377 -16.97 -21.48 17.10
N GLU A 378 -16.84 -20.37 16.38
CA GLU A 378 -17.79 -19.98 15.32
C GLU A 378 -17.81 -20.99 14.16
N LEU A 379 -16.64 -21.50 13.76
CA LEU A 379 -16.51 -22.55 12.75
C LEU A 379 -17.28 -23.82 13.17
N MET A 380 -17.08 -24.30 14.40
CA MET A 380 -17.78 -25.49 14.90
C MET A 380 -19.29 -25.29 15.01
N ALA A 381 -19.72 -24.09 15.42
CA ALA A 381 -21.13 -23.72 15.44
C ALA A 381 -21.75 -23.73 14.03
N LEU A 382 -21.05 -23.22 13.02
CA LEU A 382 -21.50 -23.27 11.62
C LEU A 382 -21.59 -24.70 11.09
N LEU A 383 -20.64 -25.58 11.43
CA LEU A 383 -20.73 -27.00 11.08
C LEU A 383 -21.93 -27.69 11.74
N ALA A 384 -22.23 -27.36 13.00
CA ALA A 384 -23.43 -27.83 13.68
C ALA A 384 -24.72 -27.32 13.00
N ILE A 385 -24.75 -26.05 12.57
CA ILE A 385 -25.85 -25.47 11.77
C ILE A 385 -26.00 -26.20 10.43
N ALA A 386 -24.89 -26.51 9.74
CA ALA A 386 -24.90 -27.22 8.46
C ALA A 386 -25.45 -28.65 8.60
N ALA A 387 -25.18 -29.31 9.73
CA ALA A 387 -25.68 -30.65 10.03
C ALA A 387 -27.18 -30.70 10.37
N MET A 388 -27.78 -29.57 10.74
CA MET A 388 -29.18 -29.49 11.16
C MET A 388 -30.09 -28.78 10.15
N PRO A 389 -31.40 -29.09 10.11
CA PRO A 389 -32.34 -28.46 9.19
C PRO A 389 -32.82 -27.08 9.71
N SER A 390 -31.92 -26.27 10.28
CA SER A 390 -32.27 -24.99 10.92
C SER A 390 -32.93 -23.99 9.95
N GLY A 391 -32.55 -24.04 8.67
CA GLY A 391 -33.20 -23.28 7.59
C GLY A 391 -34.69 -23.62 7.37
N LYS A 392 -35.10 -24.87 7.65
CA LYS A 392 -36.49 -25.31 7.48
C LYS A 392 -37.38 -24.96 8.68
N TRP A 393 -36.81 -24.71 9.85
CA TRP A 393 -37.58 -24.34 11.04
C TRP A 393 -38.03 -22.88 11.00
N PHE A 394 -37.09 -21.96 10.79
CA PHE A 394 -37.34 -20.52 10.68
C PHE A 394 -36.36 -19.91 9.66
N GLY A 395 -36.64 -20.09 8.38
CA GLY A 395 -35.81 -19.58 7.27
C GLY A 395 -36.50 -19.73 5.92
N LEU A 396 -35.97 -19.02 4.91
CA LEU A 396 -36.50 -19.05 3.54
C LEU A 396 -36.36 -20.43 2.87
N ASP A 397 -35.49 -21.31 3.37
CA ASP A 397 -35.38 -22.70 2.90
C ASP A 397 -36.71 -23.46 3.02
N ALA A 398 -37.54 -23.14 4.01
CA ALA A 398 -38.88 -23.72 4.13
C ALA A 398 -39.78 -23.31 2.95
N ALA A 399 -39.77 -22.04 2.58
CA ALA A 399 -40.55 -21.50 1.47
C ALA A 399 -40.06 -22.06 0.12
N VAL A 400 -38.75 -22.12 -0.10
CA VAL A 400 -38.14 -22.71 -1.30
C VAL A 400 -38.50 -24.19 -1.42
N SER A 401 -38.38 -24.95 -0.33
CA SER A 401 -38.75 -26.37 -0.32
C SER A 401 -40.25 -26.57 -0.59
N ALA A 402 -41.13 -25.71 -0.07
CA ALA A 402 -42.57 -25.78 -0.33
C ALA A 402 -42.90 -25.50 -1.80
N LEU A 403 -42.24 -24.51 -2.42
CA LEU A 403 -42.43 -24.15 -3.82
C LEU A 403 -41.96 -25.26 -4.78
N LEU A 404 -40.78 -25.85 -4.51
CA LEU A 404 -40.25 -26.96 -5.31
C LEU A 404 -41.10 -28.22 -5.20
N ASN A 405 -41.64 -28.52 -4.01
CA ASN A 405 -42.51 -29.69 -3.80
C ASN A 405 -43.91 -29.50 -4.41
N ARG A 406 -44.42 -28.26 -4.49
CA ARG A 406 -45.68 -27.95 -5.20
C ARG A 406 -45.60 -28.25 -6.69
N ARG A 407 -44.46 -27.97 -7.35
CA ARG A 407 -44.23 -28.28 -8.77
C ARG A 407 -44.08 -29.78 -9.08
N LYS A 408 -43.78 -30.60 -8.07
CA LYS A 408 -43.57 -32.06 -8.22
C LYS A 408 -44.83 -32.90 -8.01
N LYS A 409 -45.97 -32.32 -7.61
CA LYS A 409 -47.24 -33.04 -7.64
C LYS A 409 -47.73 -33.04 -9.10
N PRO A 410 -47.77 -34.18 -9.81
CA PRO A 410 -48.57 -34.25 -11.02
C PRO A 410 -50.03 -33.98 -10.61
N GLU A 411 -50.76 -33.22 -11.42
CA GLU A 411 -52.22 -33.23 -11.38
C GLU A 411 -52.65 -34.70 -11.40
N LYS A 412 -53.29 -35.15 -10.31
CA LYS A 412 -54.04 -36.40 -10.38
C LYS A 412 -55.18 -36.14 -11.35
N ALA A 413 -55.04 -36.66 -12.57
CA ALA A 413 -56.14 -36.82 -13.52
C ALA A 413 -57.21 -37.75 -12.94
#